data_AF-A0A7V9BVI7-F1
#
_entry.id   AF-A0A7V9BVI7-F1
#
_cell.length_a   1.000
_cell.length_b   1.000
_cell.length_c   1.000
_cell.angle_alpha   90.00
_cell.angle_beta   90.00
_cell.angle_gamma   90.00
#
_symmetry.space_group_name_H-M   'P 1'
#
loop_
_entity.id
_entity.type
_entity.pdbx_description
1 polymer ?
#
loop_
_entity_poly.entity_id
_entity_poly.type
_entity_poly.pdbx_seq_one_letter_code
_entity_poly.pdbx_strand_id
1 'polypeptide(L)'
;MAKKLDAKTERAVRAEARALEAEAEAAEAYPAGTQITWPNRPSRMFNLRLTDEQFNELQGLARELHLPMSTMARSWLLERLDQERRAG
;
A
#
# COMPACT_ATOMS: atom_id res chain seq x y z
N MET A 1 -16.08 -1.42 28.34
CA MET A 1 -17.55 -1.23 28.17
C MET A 1 -17.76 0.14 27.53
N ALA A 2 -18.24 0.20 26.30
CA ALA A 2 -18.49 1.49 25.63
C ALA A 2 -19.69 2.18 26.30
N LYS A 3 -19.53 3.42 26.75
CA LYS A 3 -20.63 4.26 27.24
C LYS A 3 -21.60 4.48 26.08
N LYS A 4 -22.86 4.06 26.24
CA LYS A 4 -23.92 4.38 25.26
C LYS A 4 -24.10 5.89 25.22
N LEU A 5 -23.98 6.47 24.03
CA LEU A 5 -24.29 7.88 23.80
C LEU A 5 -25.78 8.10 24.04
N ASP A 6 -26.15 9.28 24.54
CA ASP A 6 -27.55 9.64 24.64
C ASP A 6 -28.16 9.79 23.24
N ALA A 7 -29.47 9.59 23.14
CA ALA A 7 -30.16 9.54 21.85
C ALA A 7 -30.05 10.83 21.02
N LYS A 8 -29.86 11.99 21.68
CA LYS A 8 -29.69 13.27 20.99
C LYS A 8 -28.29 13.35 20.38
N THR A 9 -27.26 12.93 21.11
CA THR A 9 -25.89 12.88 20.61
C THR A 9 -25.73 11.85 19.50
N GLU A 10 -26.33 10.66 19.62
CA GLU A 10 -26.32 9.65 18.55
C GLU A 10 -26.94 10.18 17.26
N ARG A 11 -28.06 10.92 17.37
CA ARG A 11 -28.72 11.54 16.21
C ARG A 11 -27.90 12.66 15.60
N ALA A 12 -27.24 13.48 16.42
CA ALA A 12 -26.37 14.56 15.95
C ALA A 12 -25.16 14.02 15.19
N VAL A 13 -24.46 13.02 15.75
CA VAL A 13 -23.30 12.38 15.12
C VAL A 13 -23.69 11.71 13.80
N ARG A 14 -24.86 11.06 13.72
CA ARG A 14 -25.35 10.49 12.45
C ARG A 14 -25.67 11.55 11.40
N ALA A 15 -26.20 12.70 11.81
CA ALA A 15 -26.51 13.78 10.89
C ALA A 15 -25.23 14.44 10.37
N GLU A 16 -24.25 14.65 11.25
CA GLU A 16 -22.92 15.17 10.91
C GLU A 16 -22.16 14.23 9.97
N ALA A 17 -22.15 12.92 10.26
CA ALA A 17 -21.53 11.92 9.39
C ALA A 17 -22.12 11.94 7.98
N ARG A 18 -23.46 12.02 7.85
CA ARG A 18 -24.13 12.12 6.54
C ARG A 18 -23.81 13.41 5.80
N ALA A 19 -23.64 14.53 6.52
CA ALA A 19 -23.25 15.79 5.91
C ALA A 19 -21.83 15.73 5.35
N LEU A 20 -20.89 15.13 6.09
CA LEU A 20 -19.51 14.92 5.65
C LEU A 20 -19.42 13.96 4.46
N GLU A 21 -20.20 12.87 4.45
CA GLU A 21 -20.29 11.96 3.30
C GLU A 21 -20.82 12.70 2.05
N ALA A 22 -21.86 13.53 2.19
CA ALA A 22 -22.41 14.30 1.09
C ALA A 22 -21.43 15.36 0.55
N GLU A 23 -20.61 15.97 1.41
CA GLU A 23 -19.56 16.92 1.03
C GLU A 23 -18.40 16.22 0.31
N ALA A 24 -18.00 15.02 0.77
CA ALA A 24 -16.97 14.21 0.13
C ALA A 24 -17.40 13.67 -1.25
N GLU A 25 -18.70 13.39 -1.43
CA GLU A 25 -19.29 12.99 -2.72
C GLU A 25 -19.64 14.18 -3.62
N ALA A 26 -19.51 15.42 -3.13
CA ALA A 26 -19.72 16.60 -3.96
C ALA A 26 -18.74 16.56 -5.12
N ALA A 27 -19.27 16.63 -6.36
CA ALA A 27 -18.50 16.57 -7.60
C ALA A 27 -17.69 17.87 -7.86
N GLU A 28 -17.28 18.56 -6.81
CA GLU A 28 -16.49 19.78 -6.90
C GLU A 28 -15.09 19.45 -7.42
N ALA A 29 -14.56 20.32 -8.27
CA ALA A 29 -13.23 20.14 -8.83
C ALA A 29 -12.18 20.27 -7.72
N TYR A 30 -11.17 19.39 -7.72
CA TYR A 30 -10.04 19.52 -6.81
C TYR A 30 -9.40 20.92 -6.91
N PRO A 31 -8.92 21.50 -5.79
CA PRO A 31 -8.27 22.79 -5.78
C PRO A 31 -7.11 22.89 -6.79
N ALA A 32 -6.92 24.08 -7.37
CA ALA A 32 -5.83 24.34 -8.30
C ALA A 32 -4.47 24.03 -7.63
N GLY A 33 -3.63 23.26 -8.34
CA GLY A 33 -2.34 22.79 -7.81
C GLY A 33 -2.37 21.41 -7.14
N THR A 34 -3.54 20.75 -7.06
CA THR A 34 -3.63 19.36 -6.59
C THR A 34 -2.91 18.43 -7.56
N GLN A 35 -1.79 17.82 -7.12
CA GLN A 35 -1.11 16.77 -7.87
C GLN A 35 -1.75 15.42 -7.56
N ILE A 36 -2.56 14.92 -8.48
CA ILE A 36 -3.07 13.54 -8.42
C ILE A 36 -1.93 12.62 -8.85
N THR A 37 -1.24 12.01 -7.88
CA THR A 37 -0.24 10.97 -8.15
C THR A 37 -0.91 9.61 -8.08
N TRP A 38 -0.83 8.83 -9.16
CA TRP A 38 -1.19 7.42 -9.16
C TRP A 38 0.04 6.62 -8.73
N PRO A 39 0.08 6.06 -7.51
CA PRO A 39 1.31 5.46 -6.98
C PRO A 39 1.73 4.18 -7.71
N ASN A 40 0.84 3.60 -8.52
CA ASN A 40 1.03 2.33 -9.21
C ASN A 40 1.24 2.53 -10.72
N ARG A 41 2.40 3.09 -11.10
CA ARG A 41 2.85 3.03 -12.51
C ARG A 41 2.94 1.56 -12.97
N PRO A 42 2.65 1.25 -14.24
CA PRO A 42 2.62 -0.13 -14.71
C PRO A 42 3.99 -0.81 -14.52
N SER A 43 4.04 -1.73 -13.56
CA SER A 43 5.20 -2.60 -13.37
C SER A 43 5.21 -3.69 -14.44
N ARG A 44 6.38 -4.00 -15.00
CA ARG A 44 6.55 -5.16 -15.89
C ARG A 44 6.74 -6.42 -15.07
N MET A 45 6.16 -7.52 -15.54
CA MET A 45 6.35 -8.85 -14.96
C MET A 45 7.73 -9.39 -15.35
N PHE A 46 8.51 -9.83 -14.37
CA PHE A 46 9.82 -10.45 -14.56
C PHE A 46 9.78 -11.85 -13.95
N ASN A 47 9.81 -12.88 -14.79
CA ASN A 47 9.71 -14.28 -14.36
C ASN A 47 11.09 -14.92 -14.27
N LEU A 48 11.35 -15.61 -13.17
CA LEU A 48 12.58 -16.34 -12.91
C LEU A 48 12.30 -17.85 -12.87
N ARG A 49 13.23 -18.64 -13.38
CA ARG A 49 13.22 -20.10 -13.17
C ARG A 49 14.14 -20.41 -12.01
N LEU A 50 13.59 -21.03 -10.98
CA LEU A 50 14.30 -21.48 -9.80
C LEU A 50 14.18 -23.00 -9.71
N THR A 51 15.18 -23.65 -9.13
CA THR A 51 15.01 -25.02 -8.67
C THR A 51 14.08 -25.04 -7.45
N ASP A 52 13.52 -26.20 -7.13
CA ASP A 52 12.66 -26.35 -5.95
C ASP A 52 13.40 -25.98 -4.66
N GLU A 53 14.68 -26.36 -4.57
CA GLU A 53 15.56 -26.01 -3.45
C GLU A 53 15.71 -24.49 -3.28
N GLN A 54 16.09 -23.79 -4.35
CA GLN A 54 16.24 -22.33 -4.35
C GLN A 54 14.94 -21.62 -3.99
N PHE A 55 13.80 -22.11 -4.49
CA PHE A 55 12.51 -21.55 -4.17
C PHE A 55 12.19 -21.69 -2.68
N ASN A 56 12.41 -22.88 -2.11
CA ASN A 56 12.15 -23.17 -0.71
C ASN A 56 13.06 -22.36 0.23
N GLU A 57 14.33 -22.18 -0.11
CA GLU A 57 15.26 -21.33 0.63
C GLU A 57 14.78 -19.88 0.68
N LEU A 58 14.45 -19.31 -0.48
CA LEU A 58 13.92 -17.94 -0.58
C LEU A 58 12.59 -17.80 0.17
N GLN A 59 11.76 -18.85 0.16
CA GLN A 59 10.47 -18.83 0.86
C GLN A 59 10.67 -18.85 2.37
N GLY A 60 11.60 -19.65 2.87
CA GLY A 60 11.98 -19.71 4.28
C GLY A 60 12.44 -18.35 4.79
N LEU A 61 13.40 -17.74 4.09
CA LEU A 61 13.93 -16.42 4.45
C LEU A 61 12.86 -15.33 4.40
N ALA A 62 12.02 -15.32 3.36
CA ALA A 62 10.92 -14.36 3.27
C ALA A 62 9.93 -14.47 4.44
N ARG A 63 9.65 -15.70 4.89
CA ARG A 63 8.80 -15.95 6.06
C ARG A 63 9.42 -15.44 7.36
N GLU A 64 10.71 -15.68 7.56
CA GLU A 64 11.45 -15.19 8.73
C GLU A 64 11.46 -13.66 8.80
N LEU A 65 11.58 -13.01 7.64
CA LEU A 65 11.54 -11.55 7.53
C LEU A 65 10.11 -10.98 7.53
N HIS A 66 9.07 -11.82 7.59
CA HIS A 66 7.66 -11.43 7.49
C HIS A 66 7.34 -10.59 6.23
N LEU A 67 7.98 -10.94 5.11
CA LEU A 67 7.82 -10.24 3.83
C LEU A 67 7.33 -11.20 2.75
N PRO A 68 6.53 -10.71 1.77
CA PRO A 68 6.31 -11.46 0.54
C PRO A 68 7.62 -11.72 -0.19
N MET A 69 7.83 -12.95 -0.67
CA MET A 69 9.04 -13.34 -1.40
C MET A 69 9.34 -12.41 -2.58
N SER A 70 8.32 -11.99 -3.33
CA SER A 70 8.46 -11.06 -4.46
C SER A 70 8.93 -9.67 -4.03
N THR A 71 8.50 -9.19 -2.86
CA THR A 71 8.92 -7.91 -2.28
C THR A 71 10.39 -7.98 -1.87
N MET A 72 10.77 -9.04 -1.16
CA MET A 72 12.15 -9.29 -0.73
C MET A 72 13.11 -9.43 -1.92
N ALA A 73 12.75 -10.26 -2.90
CA ALA A 73 13.55 -10.45 -4.11
C ALA A 73 13.71 -9.14 -4.88
N ARG A 74 12.64 -8.34 -4.99
CA ARG A 74 12.70 -7.01 -5.62
C ARG A 74 13.66 -6.08 -4.88
N SER A 75 13.62 -6.01 -3.55
CA SER A 75 14.51 -5.12 -2.80
C SER A 75 15.97 -5.50 -2.99
N TRP A 76 16.30 -6.79 -2.92
CA TRP A 76 17.67 -7.27 -3.13
C TRP A 76 18.17 -7.00 -4.55
N LEU A 77 17.34 -7.19 -5.58
CA LEU A 77 17.71 -6.88 -6.96
C LEU A 77 18.01 -5.39 -7.17
N LEU A 78 17.21 -4.50 -6.56
CA LEU A 78 17.42 -3.06 -6.65
C LEU A 78 18.66 -2.61 -5.88
N GLU A 79 18.90 -3.17 -4.70
CA GLU A 79 20.10 -2.92 -3.92
C GLU A 79 21.36 -3.34 -4.68
N ARG A 80 21.36 -4.54 -5.28
CA ARG A 80 22.49 -5.00 -6.10
C ARG A 80 22.70 -4.09 -7.32
N LEU A 81 21.63 -3.66 -7.99
CA LEU A 81 21.73 -2.75 -9.13
C LEU A 81 22.35 -1.40 -8.74
N ASP A 82 21.99 -0.85 -7.58
CA ASP A 82 22.57 0.40 -7.06
C ASP A 82 24.06 0.23 -6.74
N GLN A 83 24.46 -0.91 -6.16
CA GLN A 83 25.87 -1.22 -5.92
C GLN A 83 26.69 -1.25 -7.23
N GLU A 84 26.18 -1.93 -8.26
CA GLU A 84 26.85 -2.00 -9.58
C GLU A 84 26.99 -0.61 -10.23
N ARG A 85 25.96 0.25 -10.10
CA ARG A 85 25.99 1.61 -10.64
C ARG A 85 27.01 2.53 -9.96
N ARG A 86 27.35 2.26 -8.70
CA ARG A 86 28.34 3.04 -7.94
C ARG A 86 29.76 2.52 -8.16
N ALA A 87 29.90 1.26 -8.57
CA ALA A 87 31.19 0.63 -8.80
C ALA A 87 31.76 0.89 -10.21
N GLY A 88 30.91 1.25 -11.18
CA GLY A 88 31.30 1.65 -12.53
C GLY A 88 31.33 3.16 -12.71
#